data_AF-A0A259LRA6-F1
#
_entry.id   AF-A0A259LRA6-F1
#
_cell.length_a   1.000
_cell.length_b   1.000
_cell.length_c   1.000
_cell.angle_alpha   90.00
_cell.angle_beta   90.00
_cell.angle_gamma   90.00
#
_symmetry.space_group_name_H-M   'P 1'
#
loop_
_entity.id
_entity.type
_entity.pdbx_description
1 polymer ?
#
loop_
_entity_poly.entity_id
_entity_poly.type
_entity_poly.pdbx_seq_one_letter_code
_entity_poly.pdbx_strand_id
1 'polypeptide(L)' 'MAKTALVTGGTRGIGKAISETLKAKGYTVAANYGGNDGAAAEFSRETGIKVYKFDVADYDAVGAGLKAIEADLGP' A
#
# COMPACT_ATOMS: atom_id res chain seq x y z
N MET A 1 -6.71 -0.98 -18.20
CA MET A 1 -6.55 -1.17 -16.74
C MET A 1 -5.37 -0.35 -16.29
N ALA A 2 -5.51 0.41 -15.20
CA ALA A 2 -4.37 1.06 -14.56
C ALA A 2 -3.49 -0.02 -13.91
N LYS A 3 -2.17 0.09 -14.02
CA LYS A 3 -1.24 -0.83 -13.36
C LYS A 3 -1.34 -0.67 -11.84
N THR A 4 -1.21 -1.78 -11.11
CA THR A 4 -1.11 -1.73 -9.65
C THR A 4 0.32 -1.42 -9.21
N ALA A 5 0.46 -0.53 -8.23
CA ALA A 5 1.72 -0.15 -7.62
C ALA A 5 1.68 -0.39 -6.11
N LEU A 6 2.58 -1.26 -5.62
CA LEU A 6 2.82 -1.46 -4.20
C LEU A 6 3.91 -0.49 -3.71
N VAL A 7 3.61 0.26 -2.65
CA VAL A 7 4.55 1.13 -1.95
C VAL A 7 4.81 0.59 -0.54
N THR A 8 5.99 0.04 -0.30
CA THR A 8 6.43 -0.40 1.04
C THR A 8 6.65 0.80 1.96
N GLY A 9 6.15 0.73 3.20
CA GLY A 9 6.16 1.90 4.08
C GLY A 9 5.35 3.09 3.56
N GLY A 10 4.32 2.82 2.74
CA GLY A 10 3.57 3.82 1.96
C GLY A 10 2.65 4.73 2.78
N THR A 11 2.50 4.51 4.09
CA THR A 11 1.51 5.21 4.91
C THR A 11 1.99 6.52 5.54
N ARG A 12 3.30 6.83 5.48
CA ARG A 12 3.88 8.03 6.13
C ARG A 12 5.06 8.61 5.37
N GLY A 13 5.41 9.86 5.68
CA GLY A 13 6.60 10.54 5.16
C GLY A 13 6.71 10.46 3.64
N ILE A 14 7.88 10.06 3.15
CA ILE A 14 8.15 9.92 1.69
C ILE A 14 7.24 8.87 1.06
N GLY A 15 6.96 7.76 1.75
CA GLY A 15 6.08 6.70 1.25
C GLY A 15 4.65 7.19 1.01
N LYS A 16 4.13 8.06 1.89
CA LYS A 16 2.83 8.72 1.71
C LYS A 16 2.83 9.58 0.45
N ALA A 17 3.82 10.46 0.31
CA ALA A 17 3.94 11.35 -0.85
C ALA A 17 4.04 10.58 -2.19
N ILE A 18 4.78 9.47 -2.21
CA ILE A 18 4.88 8.59 -3.39
C ILE A 18 3.51 7.95 -3.70
N SER A 19 2.83 7.41 -2.68
CA SER A 19 1.53 6.77 -2.84
C SER A 19 0.47 7.72 -3.42
N GLU A 20 0.42 8.95 -2.89
CA GLU A 20 -0.46 10.02 -3.38
C GLU A 20 -0.12 10.42 -4.82
N THR A 21 1.16 10.58 -5.13
CA THR A 21 1.62 10.93 -6.48
C THR A 21 1.28 9.85 -7.50
N LEU A 22 1.46 8.58 -7.16
CA LEU A 22 1.12 7.46 -8.04
C LEU A 22 -0.39 7.39 -8.29
N LYS A 23 -1.20 7.59 -7.23
CA LYS A 23 -2.66 7.67 -7.37
C LYS A 23 -3.07 8.84 -8.27
N ALA A 24 -2.48 10.02 -8.09
CA ALA A 24 -2.75 11.20 -8.93
C ALA A 24 -2.37 10.98 -10.40
N LYS A 25 -1.36 10.14 -10.67
CA LYS A 25 -0.97 9.71 -12.01
C LYS A 25 -1.85 8.61 -12.61
N GLY A 26 -2.91 8.19 -11.90
CA GLY A 26 -3.90 7.23 -12.38
C GLY A 26 -3.53 5.77 -12.14
N TYR A 27 -2.57 5.47 -11.25
CA TYR A 27 -2.26 4.09 -10.85
C TYR A 27 -3.23 3.61 -9.76
N THR A 28 -3.47 2.30 -9.73
CA THR A 28 -4.06 1.65 -8.56
C THR A 28 -2.96 1.46 -7.53
N VAL A 29 -3.13 1.95 -6.30
CA VAL A 29 -2.06 1.95 -5.30
C VAL A 29 -2.41 1.06 -4.10
N ALA A 30 -1.45 0.26 -3.67
CA ALA A 30 -1.44 -0.47 -2.41
C ALA A 30 -0.33 0.08 -1.51
N ALA A 31 -0.66 0.49 -0.29
CA ALA A 31 0.34 0.98 0.67
C ALA A 31 0.61 -0.06 1.76
N ASN A 32 1.85 -0.52 1.89
CA ASN A 32 2.25 -1.43 2.96
C ASN A 32 2.68 -0.67 4.22
N TYR A 33 2.43 -1.26 5.39
CA TYR A 33 2.95 -0.79 6.67
C TYR A 33 3.25 -1.97 7.63
N GLY A 34 4.15 -1.73 8.59
CA GLY A 34 4.57 -2.75 9.58
C GLY A 34 3.79 -2.71 10.90
N GLY A 35 3.71 -1.56 11.57
CA GLY A 35 3.23 -1.52 12.96
C GLY A 35 2.32 -0.37 13.40
N ASN A 36 2.24 0.74 12.65
CA ASN A 36 1.43 1.88 13.07
C ASN A 36 0.05 1.86 12.38
N ASP A 37 -0.89 1.11 12.99
CA ASP A 37 -2.26 0.97 12.49
C ASP A 37 -3.01 2.31 12.48
N GLY A 38 -2.76 3.21 13.45
CA GLY A 38 -3.39 4.53 13.51
C GLY A 38 -3.03 5.41 12.30
N ALA A 39 -1.73 5.51 12.00
CA ALA A 39 -1.26 6.26 10.83
C ALA A 39 -1.73 5.62 9.51
N ALA A 40 -1.81 4.29 9.44
CA ALA A 40 -2.31 3.59 8.27
C ALA A 40 -3.81 3.86 8.03
N ALA A 41 -4.62 3.83 9.09
CA ALA A 41 -6.05 4.12 9.01
C ALA A 41 -6.32 5.57 8.60
N GLU A 42 -5.58 6.53 9.17
CA GLU A 42 -5.65 7.93 8.79
C GLU A 42 -5.27 8.14 7.32
N PHE A 43 -4.13 7.59 6.89
CA PHE A 43 -3.69 7.63 5.50
C PHE A 43 -4.75 7.06 4.54
N SER A 44 -5.35 5.91 4.87
CA SER A 44 -6.38 5.30 4.04
C SER A 44 -7.65 6.15 3.97
N ARG A 45 -8.06 6.75 5.09
CA ARG A 45 -9.21 7.68 5.15
C ARG A 45 -8.99 8.94 4.31
N GLU A 46 -7.81 9.54 4.37
CA GLU A 46 -7.48 10.76 3.63
C GLU A 46 -7.32 10.53 2.13
N THR A 47 -6.59 9.47 1.78
CA THR A 47 -6.18 9.24 0.39
C THR A 47 -7.13 8.31 -0.34
N GLY A 48 -7.93 7.50 0.35
CA GLY A 48 -8.71 6.39 -0.23
C GLY A 48 -7.84 5.27 -0.80
N ILE A 49 -6.57 5.19 -0.43
CA ILE A 49 -5.65 4.11 -0.83
C ILE A 49 -5.81 2.95 0.14
N LYS A 50 -5.83 1.71 -0.37
CA LYS A 50 -5.89 0.51 0.47
C LYS A 50 -4.55 0.29 1.17
N VAL A 51 -4.62 -0.04 2.46
CA VAL A 51 -3.44 -0.33 3.29
C VAL A 51 -3.33 -1.81 3.60
N TYR A 52 -2.11 -2.34 3.62
CA TYR A 52 -1.82 -3.75 3.86
C TYR A 52 -0.76 -3.89 4.94
N LYS A 53 -1.06 -4.69 5.97
CA LYS A 53 -0.14 -4.94 7.09
C LYS A 53 0.64 -6.22 6.84
N PHE A 54 1.94 -6.10 6.64
CA PHE A 54 2.85 -7.23 6.63
C PHE A 54 4.29 -6.75 6.86
N ASP A 55 5.10 -7.61 7.47
CA ASP A 55 6.53 -7.37 7.60
C ASP A 55 7.22 -7.64 6.26
N VAL A 56 7.96 -6.66 5.76
CA VAL A 56 8.72 -6.77 4.51
C VAL A 56 10.01 -7.56 4.69
N ALA A 57 10.44 -7.81 5.93
CA ALA A 57 11.57 -8.67 6.24
C ALA A 57 11.20 -10.17 6.32
N ASP A 58 9.92 -10.50 6.35
CA ASP A 58 9.41 -11.87 6.37
C ASP A 58 8.97 -12.30 4.95
N TYR A 59 9.66 -13.30 4.41
CA TYR A 59 9.45 -13.80 3.05
C TYR A 59 8.03 -14.34 2.83
N ASP A 60 7.51 -15.10 3.80
CA ASP A 60 6.18 -15.70 3.69
C ASP A 60 5.10 -14.62 3.84
N ALA A 61 5.31 -13.64 4.71
CA ALA A 61 4.42 -12.50 4.87
C ALA A 61 4.35 -11.63 3.60
N VAL A 62 5.49 -11.41 2.92
CA VAL A 62 5.52 -10.71 1.61
C VAL A 62 4.73 -11.50 0.57
N GLY A 63 4.93 -12.82 0.48
CA GLY A 63 4.20 -13.67 -0.45
C GLY A 63 2.69 -13.64 -0.23
N ALA A 64 2.25 -13.71 1.03
CA ALA A 64 0.83 -13.59 1.39
C ALA A 64 0.27 -12.19 1.09
N GLY A 65 1.03 -11.14 1.41
CA GLY A 65 0.65 -9.75 1.17
C GLY A 65 0.47 -9.44 -0.32
N LEU A 66 1.39 -9.90 -1.17
CA LEU A 66 1.30 -9.74 -2.62
C LEU A 66 0.06 -10.43 -3.21
N LYS A 67 -0.23 -11.68 -2.79
CA LYS A 67 -1.44 -12.39 -3.22
C LYS A 67 -2.72 -11.66 -2.83
N ALA A 68 -2.76 -11.10 -1.62
CA ALA A 68 -3.91 -10.32 -1.18
C ALA A 68 -4.08 -9.05 -2.02
N ILE A 69 -2.99 -8.34 -2.32
CA ILE A 69 -3.00 -7.15 -3.18
C ILE A 69 -3.50 -7.47 -4.59
N GLU A 70 -2.96 -8.51 -5.21
CA GLU A 70 -3.35 -8.94 -6.56
C GLU A 70 -4.83 -9.35 -6.63
N ALA A 71 -5.34 -10.07 -5.61
CA ALA A 71 -6.74 -10.45 -5.54
C ALA A 71 -7.67 -9.22 -5.40
N ASP A 72 -7.25 -8.23 -4.62
CA ASP A 72 -8.05 -7.06 -4.29
C ASP A 72 -8.04 -5.96 -5.36
N LEU A 73 -6.91 -5.80 -6.07
CA LEU A 73 -6.62 -4.66 -6.93
C LEU A 73 -6.26 -5.04 -8.37
N GLY A 74 -5.95 -6.31 -8.63
CA GLY A 74 -5.40 -6.77 -9.91
C GLY A 74 -3.91 -6.45 -10.08
N PRO A 75 -3.31 -6.88 -11.20
CA PRO A 75 -1.88 -6.71 -11.49
C PRO A 75 -1.48 -5.26 -11.84
#